data_AF-A0A7V0PIS2-F1
#
_entry.id   AF-A0A7V0PIS2-F1
#
_cell.length_a   1.000
_cell.length_b   1.000
_cell.length_c   1.000
_cell.angle_alpha   90.00
_cell.angle_beta   90.00
_cell.angle_gamma   90.00
#
_symmetry.space_group_name_H-M   'P 1'
#
loop_
_entity.id
_entity.type
_entity.pdbx_description
1 polymer ?
#
loop_
_entity_poly.entity_id
_entity_poly.type
_entity_poly.pdbx_seq_one_letter_code
_entity_poly.pdbx_strand_id
1 'polypeptide(L)' 'TFTGIIKALREYRDKLIENKVRIYVRRGGPNYKEGLEKMRKLGEELGVPIEVYGPETHMTRIVSLALEEEKK' A
#
# COMPACT_ATOMS: atom_id res chain seq x y z
N THR A 1 11.81 -0.25 -6.45
CA THR A 1 11.02 -1.46 -6.12
C THR A 1 10.53 -1.36 -4.68
N PHE A 2 9.83 -2.36 -4.13
CA PHE A 2 9.19 -2.28 -2.80
C PHE A 2 10.15 -1.91 -1.67
N THR A 3 11.40 -2.37 -1.68
CA THR A 3 12.38 -2.05 -0.63
C THR A 3 12.59 -0.54 -0.44
N GLY A 4 12.67 0.22 -1.54
CA GLY A 4 12.83 1.67 -1.48
C GLY A 4 11.57 2.37 -0.97
N ILE A 5 10.39 1.90 -1.40
CA ILE A 5 9.10 2.42 -0.95
C ILE A 5 8.92 2.19 0.56
N ILE A 6 9.22 0.98 1.04
CA ILE A 6 9.15 0.65 2.47
C ILE A 6 10.05 1.58 3.30
N LYS A 7 11.29 1.82 2.84
CA LYS A 7 12.21 2.73 3.53
C LYS A 7 11.63 4.15 3.62
N ALA A 8 11.10 4.67 2.51
CA ALA A 8 10.50 6.01 2.48
C ALA A 8 9.25 6.10 3.38
N LEU A 9 8.38 5.09 3.38
CA LEU A 9 7.18 5.10 4.22
C LEU A 9 7.52 5.08 5.71
N ARG A 10 8.59 4.38 6.13
CA ARG A 10 9.08 4.44 7.51
C ARG A 10 9.58 5.84 7.88
N GLU A 11 10.32 6.49 6.99
CA GLU A 11 10.87 7.84 7.22
C GLU A 11 9.77 8.91 7.30
N TYR A 12 8.67 8.73 6.56
CA TYR A 12 7.56 9.70 6.49
C TYR A 12 6.34 9.31 7.33
N ARG A 13 6.47 8.31 8.22
CA ARG A 13 5.37 7.75 9.02
C ARG A 13 4.47 8.82 9.62
N ASP A 14 5.03 9.75 10.39
CA ASP A 14 4.24 10.71 11.17
C ASP A 14 3.44 11.63 10.26
N LYS A 15 4.04 12.06 9.14
CA LYS A 15 3.35 12.88 8.13
C LYS A 15 2.21 12.12 7.46
N LEU A 16 2.38 10.82 7.21
CA LEU A 16 1.33 9.98 6.62
C LEU A 16 0.12 9.85 7.55
N ILE A 17 0.37 9.68 8.84
CA ILE A 17 -0.70 9.58 9.86
C ILE A 17 -1.40 10.92 10.03
N GLU A 18 -0.64 12.02 10.17
CA GLU A 18 -1.19 13.38 10.34
C GLU A 18 -2.11 13.77 9.17
N ASN A 19 -1.72 13.40 7.95
CA ASN A 19 -2.49 13.69 6.73
C ASN A 19 -3.52 12.59 6.41
N LYS A 20 -3.73 11.62 7.31
CA LYS A 20 -4.71 10.52 7.16
C LYS A 20 -4.57 9.77 5.82
N VAL A 21 -3.33 9.57 5.39
CA VAL A 21 -3.03 8.95 4.10
C VAL A 21 -3.41 7.47 4.13
N ARG A 22 -4.09 7.04 3.07
CA ARG A 22 -4.39 5.63 2.78
C ARG A 22 -3.64 5.19 1.53
N ILE A 23 -3.11 3.96 1.54
CA ILE A 23 -2.23 3.47 0.48
C ILE A 23 -2.83 2.20 -0.12
N TYR A 24 -3.01 2.18 -1.43
CA TYR A 24 -3.44 0.99 -2.18
C TYR A 24 -2.31 0.54 -3.10
N VAL A 25 -1.96 -0.73 -3.00
CA VAL A 25 -0.86 -1.34 -3.76
C VAL A 25 -1.41 -2.44 -4.63
N ARG A 26 -1.14 -2.39 -5.95
CA ARG A 26 -1.31 -3.53 -6.85
C ARG A 26 -0.01 -3.80 -7.58
N ARG A 27 0.54 -5.01 -7.45
CA ARG A 27 1.77 -5.37 -8.16
C ARG A 27 1.79 -6.83 -8.59
N GLY A 28 2.30 -7.06 -9.79
CA GLY A 28 2.74 -8.38 -10.28
C GLY A 28 4.21 -8.34 -10.72
N GLY A 29 4.70 -9.46 -11.22
CA GLY A 29 6.07 -9.63 -11.72
C GLY A 29 6.96 -10.47 -10.78
N PRO A 30 8.26 -10.61 -11.10
CA PRO A 30 9.17 -11.42 -10.29
C PRO A 30 9.19 -11.00 -8.82
N ASN A 31 9.17 -11.98 -7.90
CA ASN A 31 9.24 -11.79 -6.45
C ASN A 31 8.14 -10.88 -5.84
N TYR A 32 7.03 -10.67 -6.56
CA TYR A 32 5.97 -9.78 -6.08
C TYR A 32 5.37 -10.25 -4.74
N LYS A 33 5.21 -11.56 -4.53
CA LYS A 33 4.62 -12.14 -3.31
C LYS A 33 5.33 -11.67 -2.04
N GLU A 34 6.66 -11.76 -2.01
CA GLU A 34 7.47 -11.32 -0.88
C GLU A 34 7.35 -9.80 -0.67
N GLY A 35 7.32 -9.05 -1.76
CA GLY A 35 7.14 -7.61 -1.72
C GLY A 35 5.79 -7.17 -1.16
N LEU A 36 4.70 -7.82 -1.60
CA LEU A 36 3.36 -7.57 -1.09
C LEU A 36 3.25 -7.94 0.39
N GLU A 37 3.86 -9.05 0.80
CA GLU A 37 3.87 -9.47 2.20
C GLU A 37 4.57 -8.44 3.10
N LYS A 38 5.72 -7.92 2.66
CA LYS A 38 6.41 -6.84 3.37
C LYS A 38 5.56 -5.57 3.47
N MET A 39 4.81 -5.23 2.42
CA MET A 39 3.92 -4.07 2.42
C MET A 39 2.75 -4.22 3.39
N ARG A 40 2.17 -5.43 3.51
CA ARG A 40 1.09 -5.68 4.49
C ARG A 40 1.57 -5.50 5.92
N LYS A 41 2.69 -6.14 6.27
CA LYS A 41 3.33 -6.01 7.59
C LYS A 41 3.70 -4.57 7.92
N LEU A 42 4.14 -3.81 6.92
CA LEU A 42 4.47 -2.40 7.11
C LEU A 42 3.27 -1.55 7.51
N GLY A 43 2.09 -1.80 6.94
CA GLY A 43 0.86 -1.08 7.31
C GLY A 43 0.51 -1.29 8.77
N GLU A 44 0.60 -2.55 9.23
CA GLU A 44 0.38 -2.92 10.65
C GLU A 44 1.45 -2.30 11.57
N GLU A 45 2.72 -2.32 11.18
CA GLU A 45 3.84 -1.74 11.94
C GLU A 45 3.71 -0.23 12.13
N LEU A 46 3.36 0.49 11.05
CA LEU A 46 3.31 1.95 11.06
C LEU A 46 1.99 2.50 11.60
N GLY A 47 0.91 1.71 11.55
CA GLY A 47 -0.45 2.18 11.81
C GLY A 47 -1.05 2.98 10.63
N VAL A 48 -0.52 2.79 9.43
CA VAL A 48 -1.02 3.43 8.20
C VAL A 48 -1.90 2.41 7.47
N PRO A 49 -3.12 2.77 7.02
CA PRO A 49 -3.95 1.86 6.25
C PRO A 49 -3.31 1.56 4.89
N ILE A 50 -2.85 0.31 4.71
CA ILE A 50 -2.26 -0.17 3.46
C ILE A 50 -3.01 -1.40 2.99
N GLU A 51 -3.67 -1.29 1.83
CA GLU A 51 -4.33 -2.42 1.17
C GLU A 51 -3.49 -2.93 0.01
N VAL A 52 -3.31 -4.26 -0.04
CA VAL A 52 -2.28 -4.87 -0.90
C VAL A 52 -2.86 -6.01 -1.73
N TYR A 53 -2.79 -5.84 -3.05
CA TYR A 53 -3.39 -6.68 -4.08
C TYR A 53 -2.34 -7.25 -5.04
N GLY A 54 -2.50 -8.52 -5.43
CA GLY A 54 -1.63 -9.19 -6.38
C GLY A 54 -2.17 -9.19 -7.82
N PRO A 55 -1.61 -10.05 -8.69
CA PRO A 55 -2.02 -10.18 -10.08
C PRO A 55 -3.45 -10.70 -10.25
N GLU A 56 -4.02 -11.35 -9.23
CA GLU A 56 -5.43 -11.77 -9.17
C GLU A 56 -6.41 -10.60 -9.27
N THR A 57 -5.99 -9.40 -8.89
CA THR A 57 -6.79 -8.18 -9.02
C THR A 57 -6.48 -7.46 -10.33
N HIS A 58 -7.54 -7.02 -11.03
CA HIS A 58 -7.39 -6.21 -12.24
C HIS A 58 -6.58 -4.95 -11.96
N MET A 59 -5.68 -4.58 -12.88
CA MET A 59 -4.66 -3.55 -12.63
C MET A 59 -5.24 -2.22 -12.11
N THR A 60 -6.37 -1.80 -12.65
CA THR A 60 -7.02 -0.52 -12.33
C THR A 60 -8.05 -0.60 -11.21
N ARG A 61 -8.38 -1.79 -10.69
CA ARG A 61 -9.44 -1.95 -9.67
C ARG A 61 -9.14 -1.15 -8.40
N ILE A 62 -7.87 -1.01 -8.05
CA ILE A 62 -7.43 -0.21 -6.89
C ILE A 62 -7.79 1.27 -7.00
N VAL A 63 -7.94 1.81 -8.22
CA VAL A 63 -8.33 3.21 -8.43
C VAL A 63 -9.78 3.41 -8.01
N SER A 64 -10.67 2.50 -8.41
CA SER A 64 -12.07 2.55 -8.00
C SER A 64 -12.20 2.40 -6.48
N LEU A 65 -11.46 1.47 -5.87
CA LEU A 65 -11.46 1.27 -4.42
C LEU A 65 -11.03 2.54 -3.66
N ALA A 66 -9.96 3.19 -4.12
CA ALA A 66 -9.47 4.42 -3.52
C ALA A 66 -10.48 5.58 -3.61
N LEU A 67 -11.19 5.70 -4.74
CA LEU A 67 -12.20 6.75 -4.95
C LEU A 67 -13.54 6.47 -4.26
N GLU A 68 -13.93 5.20 -4.12
CA GLU A 68 -15.16 4.81 -3.41
C GLU A 68 -15.07 5.10 -1.92
N GLU A 69 -13.90 4.91 -1.32
CA GLU A 69 -13.69 5.19 0.10
C GLU A 69 -13.64 6.70 0.42
N GLU A 70 -13.23 7.55 -0.51
CA GLU A 70 -13.28 9.01 -0.35
C GLU A 70 -14.72 9.55 -0.27
N LYS A 71 -15.68 8.83 -0.85
CA LYS A 71 -17.10 9.24 -0.87
C LYS A 71 -17.88 8.86 0.39
N LYS A 72 -17.26 8.17 1.34
CA LYS A 72 -17.86 7.82 2.64
C LYS A 72 -17.51 8.85 3.70
#